data_AF-A0A8H8D6K1-F1
#
_entry.id   AF-A0A8H8D6K1-F1
#
_cell.length_a   1.000
_cell.length_b   1.000
_cell.length_c   1.000
_cell.angle_alpha   90.00
_cell.angle_beta   90.00
_cell.angle_gamma   90.00
#
_symmetry.space_group_name_H-M   'P 1'
#
loop_
_entity.id
_entity.type
_entity.pdbx_description
1 polymer ?
#
loop_
_entity_poly.entity_id
_entity_poly.type
_entity_poly.pdbx_seq_one_letter_code
_entity_poly.pdbx_strand_id
1 'polypeptide(L)'
;MGDKLPLERRIQVEELIVYETGVMESFEDMFGAALKAARARRKLEGRGGGGGMDDGDNNNADERAMWVVVFSPTGCDAMLRTLGMIPVSEREGIDGDGISTSMNRGEEEEKEKKRIKGALRDCYIATIGPTTRDHLRGRYGVEPDVCAEIPSPEGVGKGIQEFLLERTVR
;
A
#
# COMPACT_ATOMS: atom_id res chain seq x y z
N MET A 1 25.97 9.71 12.69
CA MET A 1 25.58 9.27 14.04
C MET A 1 26.63 9.69 15.05
N GLY A 2 26.20 10.00 16.28
CA GLY A 2 26.99 10.63 17.34
C GLY A 2 28.25 9.86 17.77
N ASP A 3 28.37 8.60 17.36
CA ASP A 3 29.50 7.71 17.69
C ASP A 3 30.83 8.15 17.06
N LYS A 4 30.77 9.04 16.07
CA LYS A 4 31.95 9.66 15.44
C LYS A 4 32.38 10.97 16.10
N LEU A 5 31.63 11.48 17.08
CA LEU A 5 31.98 12.71 17.80
C LEU A 5 32.82 12.39 19.05
N PRO A 6 33.76 13.28 19.45
CA PRO A 6 34.42 13.20 20.75
C PRO A 6 33.42 13.10 21.90
N LEU A 7 33.77 12.39 22.97
CA LEU A 7 32.90 12.14 24.12
C LEU A 7 32.33 13.44 24.72
N GLU A 8 33.15 14.49 24.83
CA GLU A 8 32.70 15.80 25.33
C GLU A 8 31.66 16.52 24.45
N ARG A 9 31.44 16.05 23.21
CA ARG A 9 30.45 16.60 22.27
C ARG A 9 29.23 15.71 22.11
N ARG A 10 29.15 14.61 22.86
CA ARG A 10 27.99 13.72 22.86
C ARG A 10 27.01 14.19 23.94
N ILE A 11 25.73 14.24 23.56
CA ILE A 11 24.63 14.47 24.50
C ILE A 11 24.19 13.09 25.00
N GLN A 12 24.13 12.92 26.33
CA GLN A 12 23.54 11.72 26.92
C GLN A 12 22.03 11.75 26.74
N VAL A 13 21.45 10.64 26.27
CA VAL A 13 20.01 10.46 26.09
C VAL A 13 19.58 9.33 27.02
N GLU A 14 18.61 9.60 27.89
CA GLU A 14 17.88 8.60 28.68
C GLU A 14 16.51 8.40 28.04
N GLU A 15 16.26 7.21 27.49
CA GLU A 15 15.02 6.90 26.78
C GLU A 15 14.00 6.26 27.72
N LEU A 16 12.76 6.79 27.71
CA LEU A 16 11.62 6.20 28.39
C LEU A 16 10.52 5.92 27.37
N ILE A 17 10.22 4.64 27.16
CA ILE A 17 9.15 4.20 26.27
C ILE A 17 7.82 4.38 27.01
N VAL A 18 7.00 5.35 26.57
CA VAL A 18 5.69 5.64 27.18
C VAL A 18 4.58 4.76 26.58
N TYR A 19 4.73 4.33 25.33
CA TYR A 19 3.82 3.40 24.66
C TYR A 19 4.53 2.69 23.50
N GLU A 20 4.03 1.51 23.15
CA GLU A 20 4.46 0.74 21.99
C GLU A 20 3.29 0.62 21.01
N THR A 21 3.59 0.59 19.71
CA THR A 21 2.57 0.42 18.66
C THR A 21 2.59 -1.03 18.19
N GLY A 22 1.51 -1.77 18.43
CA GLY A 22 1.31 -3.12 17.89
C GLY A 22 0.43 -3.10 16.63
N VAL A 23 0.55 -4.14 15.81
CA VAL A 23 -0.43 -4.46 14.76
C VAL A 23 -1.47 -5.38 15.36
N MET A 24 -2.76 -5.11 15.14
CA MET A 24 -3.81 -6.06 15.54
C MET A 24 -3.66 -7.35 14.73
N GLU A 25 -3.57 -8.50 15.39
CA GLU A 25 -3.39 -9.81 14.72
C GLU A 25 -4.47 -10.08 13.65
N SER A 26 -5.70 -9.63 13.89
CA SER A 26 -6.82 -9.81 12.97
C SER A 26 -6.86 -8.80 11.82
N PHE A 27 -5.97 -7.80 11.79
CA PHE A 27 -6.01 -6.71 10.82
C PHE A 27 -5.93 -7.24 9.38
N GLU A 28 -4.98 -8.12 9.08
CA GLU A 28 -4.79 -8.66 7.72
C GLU A 28 -6.04 -9.40 7.24
N ASP A 29 -6.63 -10.24 8.08
CA ASP A 29 -7.85 -10.99 7.76
C ASP A 29 -9.05 -10.07 7.54
N MET A 30 -9.27 -9.12 8.46
CA MET A 30 -10.37 -8.14 8.36
C MET A 30 -10.23 -7.25 7.14
N PHE A 31 -9.02 -6.74 6.90
CA PHE A 31 -8.74 -5.89 5.75
C PHE A 31 -8.87 -6.67 4.44
N GLY A 32 -8.37 -7.92 4.40
CA GLY A 32 -8.52 -8.80 3.26
C GLY A 32 -9.98 -9.13 2.94
N ALA A 33 -10.80 -9.37 3.97
CA ALA A 33 -12.24 -9.56 3.82
C ALA A 33 -12.93 -8.29 3.27
N ALA A 34 -12.57 -7.11 3.80
CA ALA A 34 -13.10 -5.83 3.34
C ALA A 34 -12.76 -5.57 1.86
N LEU A 35 -11.53 -5.83 1.44
CA LEU A 35 -11.09 -5.72 0.04
C LEU A 35 -11.85 -6.68 -0.87
N LYS A 36 -12.03 -7.94 -0.47
CA LYS A 36 -12.81 -8.93 -1.25
C LYS A 36 -14.27 -8.48 -1.40
N ALA A 37 -14.88 -7.97 -0.33
CA ALA A 37 -16.26 -7.47 -0.35
C ALA A 37 -16.40 -6.22 -1.23
N ALA A 38 -15.46 -5.27 -1.15
CA ALA A 38 -15.45 -4.08 -2.01
C ALA A 38 -15.31 -4.45 -3.49
N ARG A 39 -14.38 -5.36 -3.82
CA ARG A 39 -14.20 -5.90 -5.18
C ARG A 39 -15.45 -6.61 -5.70
N ALA A 40 -16.13 -7.39 -4.86
CA ALA A 40 -17.36 -8.09 -5.23
C ALA A 40 -18.51 -7.12 -5.54
N ARG A 41 -18.70 -6.09 -4.71
CA ARG A 41 -19.70 -5.03 -4.93
C ARG A 41 -19.46 -4.32 -6.27
N ARG A 42 -18.22 -3.91 -6.54
CA ARG A 42 -17.85 -3.26 -7.81
C ARG A 42 -18.12 -4.14 -9.04
N LYS A 43 -17.88 -5.46 -8.95
CA LYS A 43 -18.19 -6.41 -10.04
C LYS A 43 -19.69 -6.52 -10.33
N LEU A 44 -20.54 -6.41 -9.30
CA LEU A 44 -22.00 -6.44 -9.45
C LEU A 44 -22.51 -5.12 -10.06
N GLU A 45 -22.02 -3.99 -9.56
CA GLU A 45 -22.37 -2.65 -10.06
C GLU A 45 -21.92 -2.45 -11.52
N GLY A 46 -20.76 -2.98 -11.89
CA GLY A 46 -20.27 -2.99 -13.27
C GLY A 46 -21.08 -3.88 -14.23
N ARG A 47 -21.89 -4.81 -13.71
CA ARG A 47 -22.77 -5.69 -14.52
C ARG A 47 -24.21 -5.18 -14.62
N GLY A 48 -24.63 -4.24 -13.76
CA GLY A 48 -25.98 -3.67 -13.73
C GLY A 48 -26.21 -2.48 -14.67
N GLY A 49 -25.15 -1.92 -15.27
CA GLY A 49 -25.23 -0.84 -16.24
C GLY A 49 -25.04 -1.33 -17.67
N GLY A 50 -26.14 -1.72 -18.33
CA GLY A 50 -26.30 -1.75 -19.79
C GLY A 50 -25.37 -2.65 -20.61
N GLY A 51 -25.92 -3.70 -21.24
CA GLY A 51 -25.28 -4.31 -22.40
C GLY A 51 -25.06 -3.28 -23.51
N GLY A 52 -23.82 -3.05 -23.88
CA GLY A 52 -23.43 -2.15 -24.97
C GLY A 52 -21.96 -2.37 -25.29
N MET A 53 -21.66 -2.41 -26.59
CA MET A 53 -20.35 -2.68 -27.18
C MET A 53 -19.20 -1.91 -26.51
N ASP A 54 -18.07 -2.62 -26.43
CA ASP A 54 -16.69 -2.13 -26.48
C ASP A 54 -16.58 -0.72 -27.11
N ASP A 55 -16.46 0.31 -26.27
CA ASP A 55 -15.91 1.60 -26.67
C ASP A 55 -15.09 2.16 -25.51
N GLY A 56 -13.81 2.41 -25.80
CA GLY A 56 -12.72 2.55 -24.82
C GLY A 56 -12.70 3.88 -24.07
N ASP A 57 -13.75 4.20 -23.32
CA ASP A 57 -13.74 5.37 -22.43
C ASP A 57 -13.20 4.99 -21.03
N ASN A 58 -11.91 5.26 -20.84
CA ASN A 58 -11.15 4.94 -19.64
C ASN A 58 -11.51 5.84 -18.43
N ASN A 59 -12.38 6.85 -18.62
CA ASN A 59 -12.72 7.84 -17.59
C ASN A 59 -13.58 7.32 -16.44
N ASN A 60 -14.42 6.31 -16.67
CA ASN A 60 -15.34 5.80 -15.62
C ASN A 60 -14.66 4.78 -14.67
N ALA A 61 -13.44 4.35 -14.98
CA ALA A 61 -12.69 3.43 -14.12
C ALA A 61 -12.12 4.13 -12.88
N ASP A 62 -11.76 5.41 -13.02
CA ASP A 62 -11.16 6.24 -11.96
C ASP A 62 -12.18 6.70 -10.93
N GLU A 63 -13.40 7.03 -11.35
CA GLU A 63 -14.50 7.42 -10.45
C GLU A 63 -14.99 6.24 -9.57
N ARG A 64 -14.67 5.00 -9.98
CA ARG A 64 -15.06 3.76 -9.28
C ARG A 64 -13.89 3.07 -8.57
N ALA A 65 -12.72 3.71 -8.52
CA ALA A 65 -11.55 3.14 -7.86
C ALA A 65 -11.74 3.06 -6.34
N MET A 66 -11.19 2.00 -5.72
CA MET A 66 -11.15 1.91 -4.26
C MET A 66 -10.00 2.76 -3.74
N TRP A 67 -10.19 3.37 -2.58
CA TRP A 67 -9.13 4.10 -1.89
C TRP A 67 -8.72 3.37 -0.62
N VAL A 68 -7.41 3.22 -0.43
CA VAL A 68 -6.81 2.79 0.84
C VAL A 68 -6.04 3.97 1.41
N VAL A 69 -6.40 4.38 2.63
CA VAL A 69 -5.77 5.51 3.32
C VAL A 69 -4.90 4.99 4.45
N VAL A 70 -3.61 5.35 4.45
CA VAL A 70 -2.61 4.87 5.40
C VAL A 70 -2.18 6.00 6.34
N PHE A 71 -2.35 5.77 7.64
CA PHE A 71 -2.14 6.78 8.68
C PHE A 71 -0.74 6.73 9.31
N SER A 72 -0.01 5.62 9.20
CA SER A 72 1.31 5.51 9.80
C SER A 72 2.20 4.46 9.11
N PRO A 73 3.53 4.54 9.30
CA PRO A 73 4.48 3.53 8.84
C PRO A 73 4.14 2.11 9.29
N THR A 74 3.67 1.93 10.53
CA THR A 74 3.38 0.60 11.11
C THR A 74 2.31 -0.15 10.32
N GLY A 75 1.32 0.55 9.76
CA GLY A 75 0.26 -0.07 8.96
C GLY A 75 0.67 -0.44 7.52
N CYS A 76 1.86 -0.02 7.06
CA CYS A 76 2.26 -0.20 5.67
C CYS A 76 2.52 -1.68 5.30
N ASP A 77 3.23 -2.42 6.16
CA ASP A 77 3.63 -3.81 5.85
C ASP A 77 2.40 -4.71 5.68
N ALA A 78 1.57 -4.80 6.72
CA ALA A 78 0.36 -5.60 6.73
C ALA A 78 -0.62 -5.22 5.59
N MET A 79 -0.73 -3.92 5.30
CA MET A 79 -1.53 -3.44 4.17
C MET A 79 -0.98 -3.96 2.83
N LEU A 80 0.31 -3.80 2.56
CA LEU A 80 0.92 -4.21 1.30
C LEU A 80 0.87 -5.73 1.09
N ARG A 81 1.08 -6.51 2.15
CA ARG A 81 0.89 -7.98 2.13
C ARG A 81 -0.54 -8.35 1.76
N THR A 82 -1.52 -7.69 2.36
CA THR A 82 -2.94 -7.97 2.12
C THR A 82 -3.41 -7.52 0.73
N LEU A 83 -2.86 -6.41 0.21
CA LEU A 83 -3.07 -5.97 -1.17
C LEU A 83 -2.40 -6.91 -2.18
N GLY A 84 -1.50 -7.79 -1.73
CA GLY A 84 -0.73 -8.70 -2.58
C GLY A 84 0.38 -7.97 -3.34
N MET A 85 0.93 -6.89 -2.76
CA MET A 85 2.01 -6.07 -3.33
C MET A 85 3.41 -6.51 -2.88
N ILE A 86 3.50 -7.34 -1.84
CA ILE A 86 4.74 -7.96 -1.37
C ILE A 86 4.50 -9.48 -1.39
N PRO A 87 5.40 -10.29 -1.99
CA PRO A 87 5.29 -11.74 -1.92
C PRO A 87 5.38 -12.20 -0.46
N VAL A 88 4.67 -13.28 -0.12
CA VAL A 88 4.56 -13.87 1.25
C VAL A 88 5.90 -14.44 1.77
N SER A 89 7.03 -14.12 1.13
CA SER A 89 8.35 -14.72 1.37
C SER A 89 9.26 -13.99 2.35
N GLU A 90 8.88 -12.84 2.91
CA GLU A 90 9.68 -12.16 3.95
C GLU A 90 9.06 -12.37 5.34
N ARG A 91 9.06 -13.64 5.76
CA ARG A 91 9.05 -13.99 7.18
C ARG A 91 10.52 -14.01 7.63
N GLU A 92 10.95 -13.03 8.42
CA GLU A 92 12.22 -13.12 9.11
C GLU A 92 12.19 -14.30 10.09
N GLY A 93 13.10 -15.26 9.88
CA GLY A 93 13.48 -16.31 10.84
C GLY A 93 12.80 -17.68 10.65
N ILE A 94 13.54 -18.65 10.09
CA ILE A 94 14.04 -19.87 10.76
C ILE A 94 14.96 -20.61 9.78
N ASP A 95 16.16 -20.90 10.25
CA ASP A 95 17.20 -21.71 9.62
C ASP A 95 16.69 -23.11 9.19
N GLY A 96 17.10 -23.60 8.02
CA GLY A 96 16.87 -25.01 7.66
C GLY A 96 16.99 -25.35 6.18
N ASP A 97 18.22 -25.49 5.72
CA ASP A 97 18.73 -26.47 4.75
C ASP A 97 17.92 -26.86 3.48
N GLY A 98 18.47 -26.46 2.32
CA GLY A 98 18.56 -27.25 1.08
C GLY A 98 17.29 -27.67 0.33
N ILE A 99 16.99 -27.05 -0.82
CA ILE A 99 17.47 -27.49 -2.15
C ILE A 99 16.94 -26.54 -3.24
N SER A 100 17.86 -26.07 -4.09
CA SER A 100 17.57 -25.18 -5.21
C SER A 100 16.82 -25.90 -6.34
N THR A 101 15.60 -25.45 -6.67
CA THR A 101 15.00 -25.70 -7.99
C THR A 101 15.08 -24.41 -8.81
N SER A 102 16.26 -24.21 -9.41
CA SER A 102 16.66 -23.05 -10.21
C SER A 102 16.22 -23.19 -11.67
N MET A 103 14.92 -23.25 -11.97
CA MET A 103 14.46 -23.26 -13.37
C MET A 103 13.24 -22.37 -13.71
N ASN A 104 12.54 -21.77 -12.75
CA ASN A 104 11.29 -21.04 -13.07
C ASN A 104 11.19 -19.59 -12.56
N ARG A 105 12.28 -19.03 -12.03
CA ARG A 105 12.28 -17.72 -11.39
C ARG A 105 11.77 -16.58 -12.30
N GLY A 106 12.08 -16.61 -13.60
CA GLY A 106 11.65 -15.56 -14.53
C GLY A 106 10.14 -15.58 -14.86
N GLU A 107 9.55 -16.77 -15.01
CA GLU A 107 8.11 -16.91 -15.29
C GLU A 107 7.25 -16.65 -14.06
N GLU A 108 7.75 -17.03 -12.87
CA GLU A 108 7.11 -16.74 -11.60
C GLU A 108 7.17 -15.24 -11.26
N GLU A 109 8.32 -14.58 -11.49
CA GLU A 109 8.44 -13.11 -11.33
C GLU A 109 7.52 -12.34 -12.30
N GLU A 110 7.36 -12.79 -13.55
CA GLU A 110 6.43 -12.16 -14.51
C GLU A 110 4.95 -12.36 -14.11
N LYS A 111 4.56 -13.57 -13.72
CA LYS A 111 3.21 -13.86 -13.23
C LYS A 111 2.90 -13.08 -11.96
N GLU A 112 3.87 -12.96 -11.06
CA GLU A 112 3.74 -12.19 -9.82
C GLU A 112 3.59 -10.69 -10.10
N LYS A 113 4.44 -10.11 -10.96
CA LYS A 113 4.29 -8.72 -11.42
C LYS A 113 2.93 -8.47 -12.07
N LYS A 114 2.41 -9.43 -12.84
CA LYS A 114 1.09 -9.33 -13.48
C LYS A 114 -0.05 -9.43 -12.45
N ARG A 115 0.10 -10.24 -11.40
CA ARG A 115 -0.84 -10.33 -10.27
C ARG A 115 -0.85 -9.05 -9.44
N ILE A 116 0.33 -8.54 -9.07
CA ILE A 116 0.51 -7.27 -8.36
C ILE A 116 -0.11 -6.13 -9.18
N LYS A 117 0.22 -6.03 -10.47
CA LYS A 117 -0.34 -5.03 -11.39
C LYS A 117 -1.86 -5.20 -11.58
N GLY A 118 -2.38 -6.42 -11.52
CA GLY A 118 -3.81 -6.71 -11.54
C GLY A 118 -4.53 -6.30 -10.25
N ALA A 119 -3.88 -6.44 -9.10
CA ALA A 119 -4.37 -6.03 -7.79
C ALA A 119 -4.30 -4.51 -7.57
N LEU A 120 -3.44 -3.80 -8.33
CA LEU A 120 -3.28 -2.35 -8.32
C LEU A 120 -4.24 -1.62 -9.25
N ARG A 121 -4.78 -2.29 -10.28
CA ARG A 121 -5.64 -1.63 -11.27
C ARG A 121 -6.98 -1.12 -10.70
N ASP A 122 -7.36 -1.56 -9.50
CA ASP A 122 -8.63 -1.23 -8.88
C ASP A 122 -8.51 -0.44 -7.57
N CYS A 123 -7.30 -0.08 -7.14
CA CYS A 123 -7.03 0.53 -5.84
C CYS A 123 -5.99 1.65 -5.91
N TYR A 124 -6.34 2.82 -5.40
CA TYR A 124 -5.44 3.94 -5.15
C TYR A 124 -5.02 3.98 -3.68
N ILE A 125 -3.81 4.47 -3.43
CA ILE A 125 -3.21 4.59 -2.09
C ILE A 125 -3.03 6.06 -1.75
N ALA A 126 -3.62 6.49 -0.63
CA ALA A 126 -3.37 7.80 -0.04
C ALA A 126 -2.64 7.64 1.30
N THR A 127 -1.68 8.51 1.57
CA THR A 127 -1.02 8.60 2.89
C THR A 127 -1.42 9.87 3.62
N ILE A 128 -1.56 9.79 4.95
CA ILE A 128 -1.91 10.94 5.80
C ILE A 128 -0.82 12.03 5.85
N GLY A 129 0.41 11.72 5.42
CA GLY A 129 1.49 12.69 5.42
C GLY A 129 2.86 12.15 5.02
N PRO A 130 3.89 13.02 4.96
CA PRO A 130 5.20 12.72 4.38
C PRO A 130 5.92 11.54 5.04
N THR A 131 5.84 11.39 6.37
CA THR A 131 6.51 10.29 7.08
C THR A 131 6.05 8.92 6.58
N THR A 132 4.74 8.75 6.36
CA THR A 132 4.17 7.50 5.87
C THR A 132 4.49 7.29 4.39
N ARG A 133 4.41 8.35 3.56
CA ARG A 133 4.83 8.31 2.15
C ARG A 133 6.28 7.87 2.01
N ASP A 134 7.19 8.52 2.73
CA ASP A 134 8.62 8.28 2.63
C ASP A 134 8.98 6.88 3.14
N HIS A 135 8.23 6.37 4.13
CA HIS A 135 8.35 4.98 4.55
C HIS A 135 7.90 3.99 3.47
N LEU A 136 6.77 4.22 2.80
CA LEU A 136 6.31 3.39 1.66
C LEU A 136 7.34 3.36 0.54
N ARG A 137 7.86 4.54 0.16
CA ARG A 137 8.85 4.66 -0.92
C ARG A 137 10.19 4.05 -0.54
N GLY A 138 10.73 4.42 0.62
CA GLY A 138 12.07 4.02 1.04
C GLY A 138 12.19 2.55 1.42
N ARG A 139 11.16 1.98 2.06
CA ARG A 139 11.20 0.60 2.54
C ARG A 139 10.64 -0.41 1.53
N TYR A 140 9.61 -0.04 0.78
CA TYR A 140 8.89 -0.98 -0.09
C TYR A 140 8.95 -0.62 -1.58
N GLY A 141 9.51 0.55 -1.94
CA GLY A 141 9.52 1.02 -3.33
C GLY A 141 8.13 1.32 -3.89
N VAL A 142 7.13 1.48 -3.02
CA VAL A 142 5.74 1.77 -3.41
C VAL A 142 5.52 3.27 -3.36
N GLU A 143 5.12 3.85 -4.49
CA GLU A 143 4.70 5.25 -4.57
C GLU A 143 3.19 5.34 -4.31
N PRO A 144 2.75 6.08 -3.27
CA PRO A 144 1.32 6.34 -3.09
C PRO A 144 0.83 7.35 -4.14
N ASP A 145 -0.44 7.22 -4.53
CA ASP A 145 -1.10 8.14 -5.46
C ASP A 145 -1.28 9.54 -4.85
N VAL A 146 -1.51 9.59 -3.53
CA VAL A 146 -1.73 10.85 -2.79
C VAL A 146 -0.91 10.88 -1.51
N CYS A 147 -0.29 12.03 -1.24
CA CYS A 147 0.25 12.37 0.07
C CYS A 147 -0.46 13.62 0.58
N ALA A 148 -1.25 13.49 1.65
CA ALA A 148 -1.96 14.62 2.22
C ALA A 148 -0.99 15.68 2.75
N GLU A 149 -1.27 16.95 2.45
CA GLU A 149 -0.53 18.10 2.96
C GLU A 149 -0.79 18.32 4.46
N ILE A 150 -2.05 18.09 4.86
CA ILE A 150 -2.52 18.23 6.23
C ILE A 150 -2.95 16.84 6.73
N PRO A 151 -2.46 16.38 7.90
CA PRO A 151 -2.81 15.07 8.44
C PRO A 151 -4.20 15.09 9.09
N SER A 152 -5.23 15.34 8.28
CA SER A 152 -6.63 15.38 8.68
C SER A 152 -7.52 14.69 7.63
N PRO A 153 -8.77 14.32 7.98
CA PRO A 153 -9.73 13.82 7.01
C PRO A 153 -9.92 14.76 5.82
N GLU A 154 -10.00 16.07 6.06
CA GLU A 154 -10.15 17.09 5.03
C GLU A 154 -8.90 17.18 4.14
N GLY A 155 -7.70 17.10 4.74
CA GLY A 155 -6.44 17.11 3.99
C GLY A 155 -6.30 15.91 3.06
N VAL A 156 -6.68 14.72 3.53
CA VAL A 156 -6.74 13.52 2.68
C VAL A 156 -7.80 13.67 1.58
N GLY A 157 -9.00 14.10 1.95
CA GLY A 157 -10.11 14.28 1.00
C GLY A 157 -9.77 15.25 -0.11
N LYS A 158 -9.15 16.39 0.22
CA LYS A 158 -8.66 17.37 -0.74
C LYS A 158 -7.64 16.77 -1.70
N GLY A 159 -6.63 16.06 -1.18
CA GLY A 159 -5.60 15.43 -2.01
C GLY A 159 -6.17 14.36 -2.96
N ILE A 160 -7.16 13.57 -2.51
CA ILE A 160 -7.88 12.61 -3.35
C ILE A 160 -8.67 13.33 -4.46
N GLN A 161 -9.38 14.40 -4.12
CA GLN A 161 -10.16 15.17 -5.08
C GLN A 161 -9.26 15.78 -6.18
N GLU A 162 -8.14 16.38 -5.80
CA GLU A 162 -7.16 16.94 -6.74
C GLU A 162 -6.60 15.86 -7.67
N PHE A 163 -6.21 14.71 -7.12
CA PHE A 163 -5.73 13.57 -7.91
C PHE A 163 -6.75 13.08 -8.94
N LEU A 164 -8.02 12.95 -8.55
CA LEU A 164 -9.08 12.52 -9.47
C LEU A 164 -9.33 13.56 -10.56
N LEU A 165 -9.36 14.86 -10.22
CA LEU A 165 -9.54 15.94 -11.19
C LEU A 165 -8.43 15.97 -12.24
N GLU A 166 -7.17 15.80 -11.83
CA GLU A 166 -6.03 15.74 -12.76
C GLU A 166 -6.11 14.61 -13.78
N ARG A 167 -6.82 13.53 -13.43
CA ARG A 167 -6.98 12.35 -14.28
C ARG A 167 -8.16 12.45 -15.21
N THR A 168 -9.26 13.09 -14.79
CA THR A 168 -10.44 13.34 -15.64
C THR A 168 -10.14 14.35 -16.77
N VAL A 169 -9.12 15.20 -16.61
CA VAL A 169 -8.76 16.24 -17.58
C VAL A 169 -7.79 15.75 -18.67
N ARG A 170 -7.24 14.54 -18.55
CA ARG A 170 -6.30 13.95 -19.54
C ARG A 170 -7.01 13.08 -20.57
#